data_AF-A0A267EQS9-F1
#
_entry.id   AF-A0A267EQS9-F1
#
_cell.length_a   1.000
_cell.length_b   1.000
_cell.length_c   1.000
_cell.angle_alpha   90.00
_cell.angle_beta   90.00
_cell.angle_gamma   90.00
#
_symmetry.space_group_name_H-M   'P 1'
#
loop_
_entity.id
_entity.type
_entity.pdbx_description
1 polymer ?
#
loop_
_entity_poly.entity_id
_entity_poly.type
_entity_poly.pdbx_seq_one_letter_code
_entity_poly.pdbx_strand_id
1 'polypeptide(L)'
;MSCSGASAPSLCMTAMAHLKFGESEEAERLAMELQRHQVESGLKPHSESYDIMLPVDSDWAWRFCLPCDSPPRFPFLPEFTQTLFTARLSQPLSSHLYVNFRCLSWSLQAELLRNRAPAIAFDHWIEQLLGDPDLEELLTLAHYSDCREHVELSLQQMEMIEKERRVAMETQDEEKIGWVRQKRWRVSNRSGSDSGAHRSREDEERRLWARARLRRDG
;
A
#
# COMPACT_ATOMS: atom_id res chain seq x y z
N MET A 1 -12.65 -13.59 -26.34
CA MET A 1 -12.35 -13.46 -24.91
C MET A 1 -12.19 -11.97 -24.64
N SER A 2 -13.27 -11.33 -24.19
CA SER A 2 -13.35 -9.88 -24.01
C SER A 2 -13.03 -9.58 -22.55
N CYS A 3 -11.76 -9.28 -22.24
CA CYS A 3 -11.42 -8.65 -20.96
C CYS A 3 -12.02 -7.24 -20.99
N SER A 4 -13.15 -7.05 -20.31
CA SER A 4 -13.93 -5.81 -20.35
C SER A 4 -13.91 -5.06 -19.01
N GLY A 5 -12.74 -5.05 -18.37
CA GLY A 5 -12.36 -4.17 -17.27
C GLY A 5 -10.89 -3.76 -17.43
N ALA A 6 -10.57 -2.49 -17.24
CA ALA A 6 -9.18 -2.02 -17.24
C ALA A 6 -8.52 -2.44 -15.92
N SER A 7 -7.32 -3.01 -15.95
CA SER A 7 -6.61 -3.41 -14.72
C SER A 7 -6.22 -2.20 -13.86
N ALA A 8 -6.03 -2.38 -12.56
CA ALA A 8 -5.61 -1.31 -11.64
C ALA A 8 -4.33 -0.59 -12.12
N PRO A 9 -3.30 -1.26 -12.68
CA PRO A 9 -2.18 -0.57 -13.31
C PRO A 9 -2.60 0.37 -14.45
N SER A 10 -3.48 -0.10 -15.34
CA SER A 10 -3.97 0.72 -16.46
C SER A 10 -4.74 1.93 -15.96
N LEU A 11 -5.63 1.75 -14.98
CA LEU A 11 -6.41 2.84 -14.39
C LEU A 11 -5.52 3.87 -13.70
N CYS A 12 -4.52 3.43 -12.93
CA CYS A 12 -3.54 4.33 -12.30
C CYS A 12 -2.80 5.17 -13.35
N MET A 13 -2.30 4.55 -14.42
CA MET A 13 -1.58 5.26 -15.48
C MET A 13 -2.47 6.26 -16.22
N THR A 14 -3.72 5.90 -16.50
CA THR A 14 -4.69 6.80 -17.13
C THR A 14 -5.06 7.97 -16.21
N ALA A 15 -5.28 7.73 -14.92
CA ALA A 15 -5.54 8.79 -13.95
C ALA A 15 -4.36 9.77 -13.85
N MET A 16 -3.12 9.25 -13.81
CA MET A 16 -1.92 10.07 -13.85
C MET A 16 -1.82 10.90 -15.13
N ALA A 17 -2.19 10.35 -16.29
CA ALA A 17 -2.21 11.08 -17.55
C ALA A 17 -3.21 12.24 -17.51
N HIS A 18 -4.43 12.01 -17.01
CA HIS A 18 -5.41 13.08 -16.82
C HIS A 18 -4.90 14.17 -15.86
N LEU A 19 -4.26 13.80 -14.74
CA LEU A 19 -3.63 14.78 -13.84
C LEU A 19 -2.55 15.61 -14.54
N LYS A 20 -1.72 14.98 -15.37
CA LYS A 20 -0.69 15.68 -16.15
C LYS A 20 -1.28 16.73 -17.10
N PHE A 21 -2.47 16.49 -17.65
CA PHE A 21 -3.15 17.41 -18.57
C PHE A 21 -4.15 18.35 -17.87
N GLY A 22 -4.25 18.30 -16.53
CA GLY A 22 -5.16 19.15 -15.77
C GLY A 22 -6.63 18.71 -15.79
N GLU A 23 -6.89 17.47 -16.20
CA GLU A 23 -8.23 16.87 -16.31
C GLU A 23 -8.63 16.22 -14.98
N SER A 24 -8.71 17.00 -13.91
CA SER A 24 -8.91 16.50 -12.54
C SER A 24 -10.21 15.72 -12.35
N GLU A 25 -11.28 16.07 -13.06
CA GLU A 25 -12.57 15.37 -12.96
C GLU A 25 -12.50 13.93 -13.51
N GLU A 26 -11.77 13.71 -14.60
CA GLU A 26 -11.56 12.36 -15.15
C GLU A 26 -10.63 11.54 -14.26
N ALA A 27 -9.59 12.15 -13.71
CA ALA A 27 -8.73 11.50 -12.71
C ALA A 27 -9.53 11.07 -11.47
N GLU A 28 -10.43 11.93 -10.97
CA GLU A 28 -11.32 11.63 -9.84
C GLU A 28 -12.25 10.44 -10.17
N ARG A 29 -12.85 10.43 -11.37
CA ARG A 29 -13.71 9.34 -11.84
C ARG A 29 -12.97 8.00 -11.85
N LEU A 30 -11.73 7.99 -12.35
CA LEU A 30 -10.90 6.79 -12.37
C LEU A 30 -10.47 6.36 -10.96
N ALA A 31 -10.24 7.31 -10.04
CA ALA A 31 -9.97 7.00 -8.64
C ALA A 31 -11.17 6.32 -7.95
N MET A 32 -12.40 6.72 -8.27
CA MET A 32 -13.60 6.02 -7.79
C MET A 32 -13.69 4.60 -8.38
N GLU A 33 -13.31 4.42 -9.64
CA GLU A 33 -13.25 3.10 -10.28
C GLU A 33 -12.21 2.19 -9.63
N LEU A 34 -11.05 2.74 -9.25
CA LEU A 34 -9.99 2.03 -8.53
C LEU A 34 -10.46 1.48 -7.16
N GLN A 35 -11.44 2.09 -6.49
CA GLN A 35 -12.00 1.55 -5.24
C GLN A 35 -12.70 0.20 -5.42
N ARG A 36 -13.13 -0.12 -6.64
CA ARG A 36 -13.79 -1.40 -6.97
C ARG A 36 -12.80 -2.53 -7.25
N HIS A 37 -11.53 -2.18 -7.49
CA HIS A 37 -10.51 -3.16 -7.85
C HIS A 37 -9.90 -3.75 -6.58
N GLN A 38 -10.07 -5.05 -6.39
CA GLN A 38 -9.37 -5.79 -5.35
C GLN A 38 -8.11 -6.42 -5.93
N VAL A 39 -6.97 -5.98 -5.42
CA VAL A 39 -5.69 -6.55 -5.80
C VAL A 39 -5.40 -7.71 -4.86
N GLU A 40 -5.63 -8.96 -5.29
CA GLU A 40 -5.42 -10.15 -4.46
C GLU A 40 -3.94 -10.55 -4.40
N SER A 41 -3.38 -10.73 -3.19
CA SER A 41 -2.03 -11.30 -3.01
C SER A 41 -1.86 -12.61 -3.80
N GLY A 42 -0.77 -12.72 -4.58
CA GLY A 42 -0.73 -13.50 -5.82
C GLY A 42 -0.94 -14.99 -5.63
N LEU A 43 -1.09 -15.71 -6.75
CA LEU A 43 -1.32 -17.16 -6.75
C LEU A 43 -0.28 -17.87 -5.90
N LYS A 44 -0.73 -18.54 -4.82
CA LYS A 44 0.13 -19.46 -4.07
C LYS A 44 0.48 -20.62 -5.00
N PRO A 45 1.76 -20.94 -5.24
CA PRO A 45 2.16 -21.97 -6.22
C PRO A 45 1.63 -23.40 -5.94
N HIS A 46 0.96 -23.64 -4.81
CA HIS A 46 0.54 -24.96 -4.34
C HIS A 46 -0.98 -25.11 -4.19
N SER A 47 -1.81 -24.21 -4.75
CA SER A 47 -3.24 -24.46 -4.84
C SER A 47 -3.53 -25.39 -6.02
N GLU A 48 -3.33 -26.69 -5.80
CA GLU A 48 -3.85 -27.77 -6.65
C GLU A 48 -5.39 -27.81 -6.54
N SER A 49 -6.08 -26.81 -7.06
CA SER A 49 -7.51 -26.90 -7.36
C SER A 49 -7.84 -26.06 -8.57
N TYR A 50 -7.85 -26.73 -9.71
CA TYR A 50 -8.45 -26.28 -10.97
C TYR A 50 -9.98 -26.23 -10.75
N ASP A 51 -10.47 -25.19 -10.05
CA ASP A 51 -11.88 -24.73 -10.07
C ASP A 51 -12.16 -23.52 -9.13
N ILE A 52 -11.19 -22.65 -8.88
CA ILE A 52 -11.52 -21.35 -8.29
C ILE A 52 -11.90 -20.44 -9.46
N MET A 53 -13.20 -20.17 -9.64
CA MET A 53 -13.65 -19.03 -10.45
C MET A 53 -13.09 -17.77 -9.79
N LEU A 54 -11.91 -17.34 -10.24
CA LEU A 54 -11.30 -16.10 -9.81
C LEU A 54 -12.23 -14.95 -10.22
N PRO A 55 -12.47 -13.96 -9.33
CA PRO A 55 -13.18 -12.76 -9.71
C PRO A 55 -12.54 -12.15 -10.97
N VAL A 56 -13.39 -11.74 -11.93
CA VAL A 56 -12.94 -11.12 -13.19
C VAL A 56 -12.10 -9.86 -12.95
N ASP A 57 -12.24 -9.26 -11.77
CA ASP A 57 -11.61 -8.01 -11.36
C ASP A 57 -10.40 -8.22 -10.41
N SER A 58 -9.90 -9.45 -10.26
CA SER A 58 -8.70 -9.74 -9.48
C SER A 58 -7.44 -9.42 -10.29
N ASP A 59 -6.70 -8.38 -9.88
CA ASP A 59 -5.39 -8.06 -10.47
C ASP A 59 -4.28 -8.84 -9.78
N TRP A 60 -3.56 -9.70 -10.52
CA TRP A 60 -2.48 -10.55 -9.97
C TRP A 60 -1.07 -9.97 -10.14
N ALA A 61 -0.93 -8.96 -11.01
CA ALA A 61 0.34 -8.34 -11.39
C ALA A 61 0.27 -6.83 -11.11
N TRP A 62 0.69 -6.44 -9.92
CA TRP A 62 0.69 -5.03 -9.48
C TRP A 62 2.06 -4.53 -9.04
N ARG A 63 3.10 -5.37 -9.03
CA ARG A 63 4.49 -4.98 -8.72
C ARG A 63 5.33 -5.15 -9.98
N PHE A 64 6.01 -4.10 -10.40
CA PHE A 64 6.80 -4.08 -11.64
C PHE A 64 8.19 -3.51 -11.37
N CYS A 65 9.19 -4.12 -11.99
CA CYS A 65 10.54 -3.57 -12.09
C CYS A 65 10.80 -3.21 -13.56
N LEU A 66 11.08 -1.94 -13.84
CA LEU A 66 11.34 -1.43 -15.18
C LEU A 66 12.81 -0.99 -15.28
N PRO A 67 13.53 -1.25 -16.39
CA PRO A 67 14.87 -0.70 -16.58
C PRO A 67 14.88 0.81 -16.43
N CYS A 68 15.82 1.35 -15.67
CA CYS A 68 15.82 2.77 -15.32
C CYS A 68 17.21 3.26 -14.96
N ASP A 69 17.73 4.22 -15.71
CA ASP A 69 19.07 4.80 -15.47
C ASP A 69 19.03 6.07 -14.63
N SER A 70 17.86 6.70 -14.51
CA SER A 70 17.68 7.92 -13.72
C SER A 70 16.26 8.01 -13.17
N PRO A 71 16.04 8.55 -11.96
CA PRO A 71 14.72 8.57 -11.35
C PRO A 71 13.75 9.42 -12.18
N PRO A 72 12.58 8.90 -12.56
CA PRO A 72 11.59 9.70 -13.27
C PRO A 72 11.03 10.79 -12.35
N ARG A 73 10.56 11.89 -12.93
CA ARG A 73 9.92 12.98 -12.21
C ARG A 73 8.48 13.14 -12.66
N PHE A 74 7.56 13.20 -11.70
CA PHE A 74 6.14 13.37 -11.96
C PHE A 74 5.63 14.59 -11.18
N PRO A 75 6.06 15.82 -11.55
CA PRO A 75 5.76 17.03 -10.77
C PRO A 75 4.27 17.39 -10.72
N PHE A 76 3.44 16.74 -11.56
CA PHE A 76 1.99 16.87 -11.55
C PHE A 76 1.30 15.98 -10.49
N LEU A 77 2.05 15.10 -9.81
CA LEU A 77 1.55 14.28 -8.71
C LEU A 77 1.88 14.93 -7.35
N PRO A 78 1.10 14.63 -6.30
CA PRO A 78 1.44 15.00 -4.93
C PRO A 78 2.82 14.46 -4.52
N GLU A 79 3.50 15.20 -3.64
CA GLU A 79 4.88 14.91 -3.22
C GLU A 79 5.04 13.47 -2.74
N PHE A 80 4.13 13.00 -1.88
CA PHE A 80 4.17 11.63 -1.39
C PHE A 80 4.00 10.61 -2.51
N THR A 81 3.02 10.79 -3.40
CA THR A 81 2.75 9.88 -4.52
C THR A 81 3.97 9.72 -5.43
N GLN A 82 4.76 10.79 -5.63
CA GLN A 82 5.99 10.73 -6.40
C GLN A 82 7.02 9.77 -5.77
N THR A 83 7.05 9.65 -4.43
CA THR A 83 8.01 8.78 -3.72
C THR A 83 7.72 7.28 -3.85
N LEU A 84 6.56 6.90 -4.41
CA LEU A 84 6.17 5.51 -4.69
C LEU A 84 6.82 4.97 -5.96
N PHE A 85 7.44 5.84 -6.76
CA PHE A 85 8.26 5.48 -7.91
C PHE A 85 9.72 5.32 -7.44
N THR A 86 10.00 4.18 -6.81
CA THR A 86 11.29 3.93 -6.15
C THR A 86 12.36 3.55 -7.18
N ALA A 87 13.28 4.47 -7.49
CA ALA A 87 14.43 4.17 -8.34
C ALA A 87 15.54 3.52 -7.52
N ARG A 88 15.94 2.31 -7.92
CA ARG A 88 17.01 1.49 -7.35
C ARG A 88 18.24 1.58 -8.25
N LEU A 89 19.10 2.55 -7.99
CA LEU A 89 20.24 2.87 -8.88
C LEU A 89 21.59 2.40 -8.35
N SER A 90 21.67 2.10 -7.05
CA SER A 90 22.91 1.68 -6.39
C SER A 90 23.13 0.16 -6.42
N GLN A 91 22.18 -0.60 -6.99
CA GLN A 91 22.28 -2.05 -7.04
C GLN A 91 23.31 -2.53 -8.09
N PRO A 92 24.22 -3.46 -7.74
CA PRO A 92 25.36 -3.81 -8.59
C PRO A 92 25.00 -4.46 -9.93
N LEU A 93 23.80 -5.04 -10.06
CA LEU A 93 23.42 -5.92 -11.16
C LEU A 93 22.32 -5.35 -12.07
N SER A 94 21.52 -4.39 -11.58
CA SER A 94 20.47 -3.76 -12.38
C SER A 94 19.97 -2.46 -11.76
N SER A 95 20.11 -1.37 -12.51
CA SER A 95 19.41 -0.13 -12.26
C SER A 95 17.96 -0.27 -12.72
N HIS A 96 17.02 -0.10 -11.79
CA HIS A 96 15.61 -0.30 -12.10
C HIS A 96 14.69 0.63 -11.32
N LEU A 97 13.51 0.87 -11.88
CA LEU A 97 12.41 1.55 -11.23
C LEU A 97 11.45 0.49 -10.71
N TYR A 98 11.23 0.49 -9.41
CA TYR A 98 10.20 -0.30 -8.77
C TYR A 98 8.90 0.50 -8.69
N VAL A 99 7.79 -0.10 -9.12
CA VAL A 99 6.45 0.48 -9.02
C VAL A 99 5.49 -0.56 -8.48
N ASN A 100 4.83 -0.22 -7.38
CA ASN A 100 3.73 -0.99 -6.82
C ASN A 100 2.40 -0.26 -7.09
N PHE A 101 1.62 -0.77 -8.04
CA PHE A 101 0.34 -0.19 -8.45
C PHE A 101 -0.76 -0.32 -7.40
N ARG A 102 -0.64 -1.22 -6.41
CA ARG A 102 -1.57 -1.27 -5.28
C ARG A 102 -1.41 -0.01 -4.43
N CYS A 103 -0.19 0.30 -4.00
CA CYS A 103 0.04 1.49 -3.19
C CYS A 103 -0.13 2.80 -3.98
N LEU A 104 0.18 2.79 -5.29
CA LEU A 104 -0.11 3.92 -6.16
C LEU A 104 -1.62 4.17 -6.28
N SER A 105 -2.41 3.11 -6.46
CA SER A 105 -3.88 3.19 -6.47
C SER A 105 -4.40 3.79 -5.16
N TRP A 106 -3.93 3.29 -4.02
CA TRP A 106 -4.29 3.83 -2.70
C TRP A 106 -3.94 5.31 -2.54
N SER A 107 -2.75 5.72 -3.00
CA SER A 107 -2.34 7.12 -2.97
C SER A 107 -3.22 7.99 -3.86
N LEU A 108 -3.51 7.58 -5.09
CA LEU A 108 -4.42 8.30 -5.99
C LEU A 108 -5.83 8.43 -5.39
N GLN A 109 -6.35 7.36 -4.79
CA GLN A 109 -7.63 7.39 -4.09
C GLN A 109 -7.61 8.37 -2.91
N ALA A 110 -6.59 8.33 -2.06
CA ALA A 110 -6.51 9.20 -0.89
C ALA A 110 -6.33 10.69 -1.25
N GLU A 111 -5.60 10.98 -2.32
CA GLU A 111 -5.37 12.36 -2.78
C GLU A 111 -6.59 12.95 -3.49
N LEU A 112 -7.22 12.17 -4.38
CA LEU A 112 -8.31 12.66 -5.23
C LEU A 112 -9.68 12.59 -4.52
N LEU A 113 -9.86 11.64 -3.60
CA LEU A 113 -11.16 11.38 -2.96
C LEU A 113 -11.22 11.81 -1.49
N ARG A 114 -10.20 12.52 -0.97
CA ARG A 114 -10.10 12.91 0.45
C ARG A 114 -11.38 13.53 1.03
N ASN A 115 -12.07 14.34 0.22
CA ASN A 115 -13.27 15.09 0.62
C ASN A 115 -14.56 14.54 -0.03
N ARG A 116 -14.51 13.32 -0.60
CA ARG A 116 -15.63 12.66 -1.27
C ARG A 116 -16.17 11.50 -0.43
N ALA A 117 -17.44 11.20 -0.64
CA ALA A 117 -18.07 10.00 -0.10
C ALA A 117 -18.07 8.89 -1.19
N PRO A 118 -17.88 7.61 -0.82
CA PRO A 118 -17.55 7.13 0.52
C PRO A 118 -16.11 7.49 0.91
N ALA A 119 -15.89 7.69 2.21
CA ALA A 119 -14.55 7.93 2.74
C ALA A 119 -13.64 6.72 2.49
N ILE A 120 -12.33 6.95 2.41
CA ILE A 120 -11.34 5.87 2.27
C ILE A 120 -11.39 4.95 3.49
N ALA A 121 -11.70 3.68 3.26
CA ALA A 121 -11.72 2.65 4.28
C ALA A 121 -10.33 2.03 4.47
N PHE A 122 -9.48 2.67 5.27
CA PHE A 122 -8.11 2.21 5.52
C PHE A 122 -8.04 0.79 6.13
N ASP A 123 -9.05 0.36 6.87
CA ASP A 123 -9.14 -1.00 7.41
C ASP A 123 -9.14 -2.05 6.29
N HIS A 124 -9.74 -1.74 5.14
CA HIS A 124 -9.73 -2.63 3.99
C HIS A 124 -8.33 -2.75 3.37
N TRP A 125 -7.52 -1.68 3.42
CA TRP A 125 -6.12 -1.76 2.98
C TRP A 125 -5.30 -2.67 3.89
N ILE A 126 -5.60 -2.68 5.20
CA ILE A 126 -4.95 -3.61 6.15
C ILE A 126 -5.27 -5.05 5.80
N GLU A 127 -6.54 -5.37 5.52
CA GLU A 127 -6.92 -6.73 5.09
C GLU A 127 -6.13 -7.19 3.87
N GLN A 128 -5.91 -6.30 2.89
CA GLN A 128 -5.11 -6.56 1.70
C GLN A 128 -3.60 -6.70 1.98
N LEU A 129 -3.07 -6.10 3.06
CA LEU A 129 -1.66 -6.18 3.47
C LEU A 129 -1.29 -7.50 4.17
N LEU A 130 -2.23 -8.19 4.83
CA LEU A 130 -1.93 -9.29 5.76
C LEU A 130 -1.31 -10.55 5.11
N GLY A 131 -1.23 -10.62 3.77
CA GLY A 131 -0.64 -11.75 3.05
C GLY A 131 0.87 -11.63 2.83
N ASP A 132 1.29 -10.57 2.15
CA ASP A 132 2.68 -10.31 1.75
C ASP A 132 2.89 -8.79 1.61
N PRO A 133 3.06 -8.07 2.72
CA PRO A 133 3.14 -6.62 2.69
C PRO A 133 4.48 -6.16 2.09
N ASP A 134 4.39 -5.16 1.23
CA ASP A 134 5.54 -4.46 0.63
C ASP A 134 5.84 -3.15 1.37
N LEU A 135 7.08 -2.68 1.29
CA LEU A 135 7.54 -1.49 2.01
C LEU A 135 6.71 -0.25 1.61
N GLU A 136 6.49 -0.05 0.32
CA GLU A 136 5.72 1.06 -0.25
C GLU A 136 4.23 1.00 0.11
N GLU A 137 3.65 -0.19 0.29
CA GLU A 137 2.26 -0.37 0.72
C GLU A 137 2.10 0.01 2.20
N LEU A 138 3.02 -0.44 3.05
CA LEU A 138 3.05 -0.11 4.49
C LEU A 138 3.27 1.38 4.70
N LEU A 139 4.19 1.99 3.91
CA LEU A 139 4.45 3.42 3.94
C LEU A 139 3.22 4.22 3.51
N THR A 140 2.52 3.78 2.46
CA THR A 140 1.29 4.43 1.99
C THR A 140 0.19 4.43 3.05
N LEU A 141 -0.05 3.28 3.69
CA LEU A 141 -1.00 3.21 4.81
C LEU A 141 -0.59 4.15 5.95
N ALA A 142 0.69 4.12 6.36
CA ALA A 142 1.20 4.98 7.41
C ALA A 142 1.11 6.46 7.03
N HIS A 143 1.24 6.80 5.75
CA HIS A 143 1.17 8.17 5.28
C HIS A 143 -0.23 8.76 5.44
N TYR A 144 -1.24 8.08 4.89
CA TYR A 144 -2.60 8.60 4.83
C TYR A 144 -3.44 8.34 6.08
N SER A 145 -3.12 7.30 6.85
CA SER A 145 -3.83 7.01 8.11
C SER A 145 -3.21 7.76 9.29
N ASP A 146 -4.04 8.48 10.05
CA ASP A 146 -3.67 9.04 11.36
C ASP A 146 -4.09 8.14 12.53
N CYS A 147 -4.62 6.95 12.24
CA CYS A 147 -4.94 5.94 13.24
C CYS A 147 -3.64 5.36 13.85
N ARG A 148 -3.56 5.31 15.17
CA ARG A 148 -2.36 4.86 15.90
C ARG A 148 -2.01 3.43 15.56
N GLU A 149 -3.03 2.58 15.52
CA GLU A 149 -2.96 1.16 15.25
C GLU A 149 -2.41 0.91 13.84
N HIS A 150 -2.82 1.72 12.85
CA HIS A 150 -2.36 1.57 11.46
C HIS A 150 -0.89 1.93 11.34
N VAL A 151 -0.48 3.04 11.96
CA VAL A 151 0.92 3.50 11.95
C VAL A 151 1.83 2.52 12.71
N GLU A 152 1.38 1.98 13.85
CA GLU A 152 2.12 0.99 14.62
C GLU A 152 2.27 -0.32 13.83
N LEU A 153 1.18 -0.83 13.24
CA LEU A 153 1.21 -2.04 12.41
C LEU A 153 2.17 -1.86 11.23
N SER A 154 2.07 -0.74 10.51
CA SER A 154 2.98 -0.43 9.41
C SER A 154 4.43 -0.47 9.87
N LEU A 155 4.76 0.23 10.95
CA LEU A 155 6.13 0.29 11.45
C LEU A 155 6.67 -1.10 11.83
N GLN A 156 5.89 -1.89 12.57
CA GLN A 156 6.31 -3.24 12.98
C GLN A 156 6.61 -4.14 11.79
N GLN A 157 5.78 -4.09 10.74
CA GLN A 157 6.00 -4.86 9.52
C GLN A 157 7.22 -4.35 8.72
N MET A 158 7.43 -3.04 8.63
CA MET A 158 8.60 -2.46 7.97
C MET A 158 9.90 -2.88 8.68
N GLU A 159 9.92 -2.86 10.01
CA GLU A 159 11.07 -3.30 10.83
C GLU A 159 11.31 -4.81 10.70
N MET A 160 10.26 -5.62 10.52
CA MET A 160 10.41 -7.04 10.18
C MET A 160 11.05 -7.24 8.82
N ILE A 161 10.59 -6.53 7.78
CA ILE A 161 11.17 -6.59 6.42
C ILE A 161 12.66 -6.23 6.44
N GLU A 162 13.00 -5.15 7.15
CA GLU A 162 14.37 -4.68 7.36
C GLU A 162 15.22 -5.76 8.06
N LYS A 163 14.74 -6.28 9.20
CA LYS A 163 15.45 -7.28 10.01
C LYS A 163 15.66 -8.61 9.28
N GLU A 164 14.66 -9.07 8.56
CA GLU A 164 14.70 -10.31 7.77
C GLU A 164 15.48 -10.15 6.46
N ARG A 165 15.92 -8.92 6.13
CA ARG A 165 16.63 -8.58 4.89
C ARG A 165 15.88 -9.06 3.65
N ARG A 166 14.55 -8.97 3.69
CA ARG A 166 13.66 -9.36 2.59
C ARG A 166 13.81 -8.44 1.37
N VAL A 167 14.29 -7.22 1.59
CA VAL A 167 14.58 -6.22 0.57
C VAL A 167 16.00 -5.70 0.77
N ALA A 168 16.69 -5.42 -0.33
CA ALA A 168 17.96 -4.70 -0.29
C ALA A 168 17.69 -3.22 -0.01
N MET A 169 17.80 -2.83 1.25
CA MET A 169 17.54 -1.47 1.71
C MET A 169 18.54 -0.48 1.11
N GLU A 170 18.03 0.68 0.68
CA GLU A 170 18.82 1.84 0.32
C GLU A 170 18.54 2.99 1.30
N THR A 171 19.36 4.03 1.27
CA THR A 171 19.24 5.20 2.17
C THR A 171 17.82 5.78 2.19
N GLN A 172 17.15 5.85 1.03
CA GLN A 172 15.77 6.33 0.92
C GLN A 172 14.76 5.49 1.72
N ASP A 173 14.97 4.18 1.87
CA ASP A 173 14.08 3.30 2.62
C ASP A 173 14.25 3.51 4.12
N GLU A 174 15.50 3.64 4.57
CA GLU A 174 15.83 3.92 5.96
C GLU A 174 15.24 5.27 6.40
N GLU A 175 15.31 6.28 5.53
CA GLU A 175 14.67 7.58 5.74
C GLU A 175 13.14 7.47 5.84
N LYS A 176 12.51 6.70 4.93
CA LYS A 176 11.07 6.41 4.95
C LYS A 176 10.66 5.72 6.27
N ILE A 177 11.39 4.71 6.73
CA ILE A 177 11.14 4.04 8.01
C ILE A 177 11.31 5.03 9.18
N GLY A 178 12.38 5.84 9.15
CA GLY A 178 12.64 6.88 10.15
C GLY A 178 11.48 7.87 10.27
N TRP A 179 10.91 8.27 9.14
CA TRP A 179 9.72 9.13 9.11
C TRP A 179 8.50 8.45 9.77
N VAL A 180 8.25 7.17 9.51
CA VAL A 180 7.15 6.42 10.14
C VAL A 180 7.36 6.32 11.67
N ARG A 181 8.60 6.08 12.13
CA ARG A 181 8.94 6.11 13.57
C ARG A 181 8.57 7.45 14.21
N GLN A 182 8.87 8.56 13.52
CA GLN A 182 8.52 9.90 13.98
C GLN A 182 6.99 10.12 13.97
N LYS A 183 6.28 9.65 12.93
CA LYS A 183 4.81 9.74 12.87
C LYS A 183 4.16 8.97 14.02
N ARG A 184 4.60 7.74 14.30
CA ARG A 184 4.09 6.94 15.43
C ARG A 184 4.18 7.70 16.76
N TRP A 185 5.32 8.34 17.03
CA TRP A 185 5.49 9.15 18.24
C TRP A 185 4.50 10.31 18.32
N ARG A 186 4.29 11.04 17.22
CA ARG A 186 3.32 12.14 17.14
C ARG A 186 1.89 11.66 17.39
N VAL A 187 1.48 10.55 16.78
CA VAL A 187 0.12 10.00 16.94
C VAL A 187 -0.11 9.51 18.37
N SER A 188 0.87 8.82 18.97
CA SER A 188 0.76 8.31 20.35
C SER A 188 0.59 9.42 21.39
N ASN A 189 1.25 10.56 21.18
CA ASN A 189 1.17 11.69 22.11
C ASN A 189 -0.12 12.52 21.94
N ARG A 190 -0.83 12.40 20.81
CA ARG A 190 -2.15 13.02 20.62
C ARG A 190 -3.26 12.26 21.36
N SER A 191 -3.15 10.93 21.46
CA SER A 191 -4.13 10.06 22.12
C SER A 191 -4.09 10.11 23.66
N GLY A 192 -3.02 10.66 24.26
CA GLY A 192 -2.85 10.75 25.71
C GLY A 192 -3.88 11.63 26.43
N SER A 193 -4.64 12.45 25.70
CA SER A 193 -5.68 13.33 26.25
C SER A 193 -7.07 12.69 26.40
N ASP A 194 -7.30 11.45 25.95
CA ASP A 194 -8.66 10.86 25.84
C ASP A 194 -8.79 9.44 26.45
N SER A 195 -7.93 9.12 27.42
CA SER A 195 -7.59 7.75 27.85
C SER A 195 -8.55 7.08 28.86
N GLY A 196 -9.86 7.08 28.59
CA GLY A 196 -10.88 6.45 29.45
C GLY A 196 -11.32 5.03 29.06
N ALA A 197 -11.38 4.68 27.77
CA ALA A 197 -12.20 3.54 27.31
C ALA A 197 -11.44 2.40 26.58
N HIS A 198 -10.14 2.56 26.30
CA HIS A 198 -9.42 1.73 25.31
C HIS A 198 -8.91 0.35 25.80
N ARG A 199 -8.91 0.10 27.12
CA ARG A 199 -8.31 -1.14 27.68
C ARG A 199 -9.05 -2.42 27.30
N SER A 200 -10.32 -2.37 26.93
CA SER A 200 -11.10 -3.58 26.65
C SER A 200 -10.91 -4.13 25.23
N ARG A 201 -10.49 -3.28 24.27
CA ARG A 201 -10.34 -3.67 22.86
C ARG A 201 -8.95 -4.26 22.57
N GLU A 202 -7.92 -3.75 23.25
CA GLU A 202 -6.54 -4.26 23.17
C GLU A 202 -6.43 -5.74 23.60
N ASP A 203 -7.24 -6.17 24.56
CA ASP A 203 -7.29 -7.56 25.02
C ASP A 203 -8.01 -8.50 24.05
N GLU A 204 -8.94 -7.98 23.25
CA GLU A 204 -9.69 -8.76 22.26
C GLU A 204 -8.87 -8.98 20.98
N GLU A 205 -8.11 -7.97 20.55
CA GLU A 205 -7.21 -8.07 19.40
C GLU A 205 -5.98 -8.95 19.70
N ARG A 206 -5.41 -8.89 20.92
CA ARG A 206 -4.38 -9.85 21.35
C ARG A 206 -4.85 -11.31 21.28
N ARG A 207 -6.14 -11.57 21.55
CA ARG A 207 -6.73 -12.91 21.43
C ARG A 207 -6.88 -13.35 19.97
N LEU A 208 -7.17 -12.44 19.05
CA LEU A 208 -7.22 -12.72 17.61
C LEU A 208 -5.83 -13.09 17.07
N TRP A 209 -4.79 -12.36 17.49
CA TRP A 209 -3.39 -12.65 17.13
C TRP A 209 -2.89 -14.00 17.69
N ALA A 210 -3.23 -14.34 18.94
CA ALA A 210 -2.86 -15.65 19.51
C ALA A 210 -3.51 -16.83 18.75
N ARG A 211 -4.75 -16.65 18.28
CA ARG A 211 -5.46 -17.67 17.49
C ARG A 211 -4.90 -17.82 16.07
N ALA A 212 -4.47 -16.73 15.43
CA ALA A 212 -3.85 -16.77 14.11
C ALA A 212 -2.47 -17.45 14.13
N ARG A 213 -1.70 -17.28 15.22
CA ARG A 213 -0.38 -17.90 15.39
C ARG A 213 -0.45 -19.42 15.58
N LEU A 214 -1.41 -19.89 16.38
CA LEU A 214 -1.60 -21.33 16.67
C LEU A 214 -2.08 -22.17 15.47
N ARG A 215 -2.65 -21.54 14.43
CA ARG A 215 -3.04 -22.23 13.19
C ARG A 215 -1.89 -22.42 12.20
N ARG A 216 -0.70 -21.89 12.50
CA ARG A 216 0.50 -21.98 11.65
C ARG A 216 1.48 -23.07 12.10
N ASP A 217 1.35 -23.53 13.34
CA ASP A 217 2.25 -24.50 13.98
C ASP A 217 1.58 -25.89 14.19
N GLY A 218 0.43 -26.15 13.54
CA GLY A 218 -0.33 -27.39 13.64
C GLY A 218 -0.58 -28.04 12.28
#